data_AF-A0A3V4YFR0-F1
#
_entry.id   AF-A0A3V4YFR0-F1
#
_cell.length_a   1.000
_cell.length_b   1.000
_cell.length_c   1.000
_cell.angle_alpha   90.00
_cell.angle_beta   90.00
_cell.angle_gamma   90.00
#
_symmetry.space_group_name_H-M   'P 1'
#
loop_
_entity.id
_entity.type
_entity.pdbx_description
1 polymer ?
#
loop_
_entity_poly.entity_id
_entity_poly.type
_entity_poly.pdbx_seq_one_letter_code
_entity_poly.pdbx_strand_id
1 'polypeptide(L)'
;MNDVTVVTSVTYPSPESLALVADVQYHEPYLSAALNRKFRGIVDPGFYAGFLPKPGGGMNLLITSVDGDKTAGAASVDIGEFYQVTIQHRKDISLALSAGKKYAIVLKGRYLLGEDTYQVNTASHIHAAEFVARTYTDSYQLGDGELLVCTVNIPAGVSAITQEMIDTSERINRTIGIDISDSVTSSRSDVAASSLAVKKAYDLAKSKYTAQDASTTQKGLVQLSSATNSDSETMAATPKAVKSIKDLADTKAPIESPSLTGTPTAPTAAQGTNSTQIANTAFVKAAITALINGAPGTLDTLKEIAAAINNDPNYSTTINNALALKAPLASPALTGVPTAPTAAQGTNNTQIATTAYVRAAISALVGSSPEALDTLNELAAALGNDPNFATTMTNALAGKQPLDATLTALAGLATGANKLPYFTGTDTVSQTDLTSVGRDILAKTSVLAVIQYLGLGEGSALPVGVPVPWPSATPPTGWLKCNGAPFSAEEYPKLAKVYPTNELPDLRGEFIRGWDDGRGIDAGREILSAQGDAIRNITGTVGWYGDGLLSNVSGVFSGRDRVNQRTVATDSTVDTNLKYASAYFDASTKVPTATENRPRNIAFNFIVRAA
;
A
#
# COMPACT_ATOMS: atom_id res chain seq x y z
N MET A 1 21.84 -24.82 -26.67
CA MET A 1 20.42 -25.20 -26.79
C MET A 1 19.74 -24.12 -27.63
N ASN A 2 19.80 -24.23 -28.97
CA ASN A 2 19.38 -23.16 -29.89
C ASN A 2 18.36 -23.62 -30.97
N ASP A 3 17.75 -24.78 -30.81
CA ASP A 3 16.87 -25.41 -31.81
C ASP A 3 15.43 -24.86 -31.86
N VAL A 4 15.18 -23.73 -31.19
CA VAL A 4 13.85 -23.15 -31.04
C VAL A 4 13.74 -21.82 -31.78
N THR A 5 13.10 -21.82 -32.94
CA THR A 5 12.87 -20.62 -33.76
C THR A 5 11.42 -20.17 -33.67
N VAL A 6 11.18 -18.89 -33.38
CA VAL A 6 9.85 -18.28 -33.49
C VAL A 6 9.53 -18.11 -34.98
N VAL A 7 8.44 -18.70 -35.45
CA VAL A 7 8.05 -18.66 -36.88
C VAL A 7 6.85 -17.74 -37.13
N THR A 8 5.96 -17.58 -36.14
CA THR A 8 4.84 -16.63 -36.20
C THR A 8 4.52 -16.08 -34.81
N SER A 9 4.27 -14.77 -34.72
CA SER A 9 3.59 -14.09 -33.60
C SER A 9 2.27 -13.50 -34.09
N VAL A 10 1.30 -13.34 -33.19
CA VAL A 10 -0.02 -12.77 -33.54
C VAL A 10 0.01 -11.25 -33.40
N THR A 11 -0.39 -10.54 -34.46
CA THR A 11 -0.62 -9.09 -34.44
C THR A 11 -2.12 -8.82 -34.26
N TYR A 12 -2.49 -8.02 -33.25
CA TYR A 12 -3.89 -7.70 -32.97
C TYR A 12 -4.24 -6.25 -33.38
N PRO A 13 -5.37 -6.02 -34.07
CA PRO A 13 -5.89 -4.67 -34.29
C PRO A 13 -6.66 -4.17 -33.06
N SER A 14 -6.60 -2.85 -32.80
CA SER A 14 -7.38 -2.00 -31.86
C SER A 14 -7.63 -2.53 -30.41
N PRO A 15 -7.48 -1.70 -29.34
CA PRO A 15 -7.65 -2.15 -27.94
C PRO A 15 -9.02 -2.77 -27.66
N GLU A 16 -10.06 -2.23 -28.31
CA GLU A 16 -11.45 -2.67 -28.16
C GLU A 16 -11.75 -4.01 -28.87
N SER A 17 -10.85 -4.47 -29.76
CA SER A 17 -10.97 -5.74 -30.48
C SER A 17 -9.90 -6.78 -30.13
N LEU A 18 -9.12 -6.55 -29.07
CA LEU A 18 -8.08 -7.49 -28.64
C LEU A 18 -8.66 -8.84 -28.20
N ALA A 19 -8.17 -9.90 -28.82
CA ALA A 19 -8.59 -11.26 -28.52
C ALA A 19 -7.95 -11.82 -27.24
N LEU A 20 -6.76 -11.33 -26.86
CA LEU A 20 -6.13 -11.52 -25.55
C LEU A 20 -6.04 -10.19 -24.80
N VAL A 21 -6.32 -10.20 -23.50
CA VAL A 21 -6.19 -9.06 -22.59
C VAL A 21 -5.53 -9.56 -21.31
N ALA A 22 -4.36 -9.03 -20.97
CA ALA A 22 -3.57 -9.40 -19.80
C ALA A 22 -3.55 -8.26 -18.77
N ASP A 23 -4.01 -8.52 -17.55
CA ASP A 23 -4.15 -7.49 -16.53
C ASP A 23 -3.15 -7.66 -15.37
N VAL A 24 -2.53 -6.53 -14.99
CA VAL A 24 -1.73 -6.35 -13.77
C VAL A 24 -2.35 -5.25 -12.88
N GLN A 25 -3.56 -4.79 -13.24
CA GLN A 25 -4.45 -3.86 -12.56
C GLN A 25 -3.85 -2.44 -12.44
N TYR A 26 -4.13 -1.61 -13.45
CA TYR A 26 -3.99 -0.16 -13.40
C TYR A 26 -5.38 0.48 -13.59
N HIS A 27 -5.85 1.17 -12.54
CA HIS A 27 -7.23 1.66 -12.33
C HIS A 27 -8.35 0.59 -12.32
N GLU A 28 -8.93 0.32 -11.14
CA GLU A 28 -10.39 0.30 -10.93
C GLU A 28 -10.75 0.20 -9.42
N PRO A 29 -11.96 0.63 -8.99
CA PRO A 29 -12.40 0.61 -7.59
C PRO A 29 -12.91 -0.76 -7.14
N TYR A 30 -13.22 -0.88 -5.84
CA TYR A 30 -13.56 -2.12 -5.12
C TYR A 30 -14.75 -2.94 -5.68
N LEU A 31 -14.52 -3.68 -6.76
CA LEU A 31 -15.38 -4.78 -7.24
C LEU A 31 -14.71 -6.13 -6.98
N SER A 32 -15.51 -7.19 -6.90
CA SER A 32 -15.08 -8.55 -6.49
C SER A 32 -14.00 -9.18 -7.39
N ALA A 33 -13.80 -8.69 -8.62
CA ALA A 33 -12.68 -9.09 -9.49
C ALA A 33 -11.30 -8.67 -8.95
N ALA A 34 -11.22 -7.62 -8.12
CA ALA A 34 -9.96 -7.15 -7.52
C ALA A 34 -9.38 -8.13 -6.48
N LEU A 35 -10.10 -9.19 -6.12
CA LEU A 35 -9.66 -10.23 -5.19
C LEU A 35 -8.44 -10.99 -5.73
N ASN A 36 -8.36 -11.22 -7.04
CA ASN A 36 -7.28 -11.99 -7.67
C ASN A 36 -5.89 -11.40 -7.43
N ARG A 37 -5.74 -10.07 -7.36
CA ARG A 37 -4.44 -9.44 -7.10
C ARG A 37 -4.05 -9.42 -5.61
N LYS A 38 -4.96 -9.79 -4.70
CA LYS A 38 -4.66 -10.04 -3.28
C LYS A 38 -4.23 -11.49 -3.00
N PHE A 39 -4.26 -12.36 -4.01
CA PHE A 39 -3.92 -13.78 -3.92
C PHE A 39 -2.49 -14.13 -4.40
N ARG A 40 -1.49 -13.25 -4.14
CA ARG A 40 -0.07 -13.60 -4.34
C ARG A 40 0.24 -14.89 -3.55
N GLY A 41 0.62 -15.97 -4.24
CA GLY A 41 0.94 -17.26 -3.62
C GLY A 41 -0.26 -18.16 -3.30
N ILE A 42 -1.47 -17.82 -3.75
CA ILE A 42 -2.67 -18.68 -3.62
C ILE A 42 -3.14 -19.23 -4.97
N VAL A 43 -2.76 -18.58 -6.07
CA VAL A 43 -3.12 -18.96 -7.44
C VAL A 43 -1.85 -19.42 -8.18
N ASP A 44 -1.77 -20.69 -8.57
CA ASP A 44 -0.63 -21.25 -9.32
C ASP A 44 -0.74 -20.95 -10.83
N PRO A 45 0.35 -20.88 -11.60
CA PRO A 45 0.28 -20.81 -13.06
C PRO A 45 -0.55 -21.94 -13.71
N GLY A 46 -1.23 -21.58 -14.79
CA GLY A 46 -2.02 -22.50 -15.60
C GLY A 46 -3.26 -21.87 -16.24
N PHE A 47 -4.08 -22.72 -16.85
CA PHE A 47 -5.32 -22.33 -17.53
C PHE A 47 -6.55 -22.81 -16.76
N TYR A 48 -7.56 -21.96 -16.59
CA TYR A 48 -8.76 -22.26 -15.80
C TYR A 48 -10.05 -22.38 -16.65
N ALA A 49 -10.04 -21.80 -17.84
CA ALA A 49 -11.12 -21.88 -18.82
C ALA A 49 -10.62 -21.53 -20.23
N GLY A 50 -11.25 -22.09 -21.27
CA GLY A 50 -10.94 -21.77 -22.66
C GLY A 50 -9.50 -22.13 -23.06
N PHE A 51 -8.93 -21.38 -24.01
CA PHE A 51 -7.62 -21.64 -24.63
C PHE A 51 -7.51 -23.06 -25.22
N LEU A 52 -8.59 -23.60 -25.77
CA LEU A 52 -8.60 -24.97 -26.32
C LEU A 52 -8.15 -24.96 -27.80
N PRO A 53 -7.06 -25.65 -28.15
CA PRO A 53 -6.62 -25.79 -29.53
C PRO A 53 -7.46 -26.81 -30.29
N LYS A 54 -7.90 -26.45 -31.49
CA LYS A 54 -8.61 -27.32 -32.45
C LYS A 54 -8.20 -27.00 -33.90
N PRO A 55 -8.45 -27.88 -34.88
CA PRO A 55 -8.31 -27.56 -36.29
C PRO A 55 -9.12 -26.32 -36.70
N GLY A 56 -8.46 -25.34 -37.32
CA GLY A 56 -9.08 -24.10 -37.82
C GLY A 56 -9.47 -24.14 -39.30
N GLY A 57 -9.15 -25.23 -40.01
CA GLY A 57 -9.34 -25.36 -41.45
C GLY A 57 -8.06 -25.02 -42.24
N GLY A 58 -7.66 -25.93 -43.13
CA GLY A 58 -6.36 -25.87 -43.78
C GLY A 58 -5.21 -25.91 -42.76
N MET A 59 -4.13 -25.18 -43.03
CA MET A 59 -2.94 -25.12 -42.17
C MET A 59 -3.07 -24.18 -40.96
N ASN A 60 -4.29 -23.94 -40.48
CA ASN A 60 -4.57 -23.07 -39.34
C ASN A 60 -4.91 -23.87 -38.09
N LEU A 61 -4.25 -23.53 -36.98
CA LEU A 61 -4.62 -23.96 -35.64
C LEU A 61 -5.52 -22.88 -35.02
N LEU A 62 -6.72 -23.25 -34.58
CA LEU A 62 -7.66 -22.34 -33.94
C LEU A 62 -7.63 -22.56 -32.43
N ILE A 63 -7.20 -21.57 -31.66
CA ILE A 63 -7.30 -21.57 -30.20
C ILE A 63 -8.63 -20.91 -29.83
N THR A 64 -9.50 -21.60 -29.12
CA THR A 64 -10.84 -21.09 -28.76
C THR A 64 -10.86 -20.37 -27.43
N SER A 65 -11.72 -19.35 -27.37
CA SER A 65 -11.92 -18.50 -26.20
C SER A 65 -12.89 -19.09 -25.17
N VAL A 66 -13.82 -19.95 -25.58
CA VAL A 66 -14.88 -20.51 -24.72
C VAL A 66 -14.84 -22.03 -24.64
N ASP A 67 -15.36 -22.54 -23.52
CA ASP A 67 -15.64 -23.96 -23.27
C ASP A 67 -16.89 -24.05 -22.37
N GLY A 68 -17.92 -24.76 -22.83
CA GLY A 68 -19.23 -24.83 -22.18
C GLY A 68 -19.87 -23.45 -21.90
N ASP A 69 -20.44 -23.29 -20.70
CA ASP A 69 -21.22 -22.12 -20.28
C ASP A 69 -20.39 -20.85 -19.95
N LYS A 70 -19.07 -20.87 -20.16
CA LYS A 70 -18.16 -19.77 -19.80
C LYS A 70 -18.01 -18.78 -20.96
N THR A 71 -18.13 -17.48 -20.67
CA THR A 71 -18.13 -16.41 -21.69
C THR A 71 -16.74 -15.94 -22.16
N ALA A 72 -15.67 -16.31 -21.45
CA ALA A 72 -14.29 -16.03 -21.84
C ALA A 72 -13.32 -17.01 -21.16
N GLY A 73 -12.16 -17.21 -21.76
CA GLY A 73 -11.08 -18.02 -21.22
C GLY A 73 -10.23 -17.24 -20.22
N ALA A 74 -9.62 -17.96 -19.28
CA ALA A 74 -8.74 -17.38 -18.26
C ALA A 74 -7.50 -18.25 -18.04
N ALA A 75 -6.34 -17.61 -17.99
CA ALA A 75 -5.04 -18.21 -17.66
C ALA A 75 -4.27 -17.28 -16.71
N SER A 76 -3.30 -17.81 -15.99
CA SER A 76 -2.40 -17.05 -15.12
C SER A 76 -0.96 -17.46 -15.39
N VAL A 77 -0.07 -16.48 -15.60
CA VAL A 77 1.36 -16.69 -15.91
C VAL A 77 2.23 -15.96 -14.91
N ASP A 78 3.30 -16.60 -14.43
CA ASP A 78 4.29 -15.95 -13.56
C ASP A 78 5.33 -15.20 -14.41
N ILE A 79 5.70 -14.00 -13.98
CA ILE A 79 6.69 -13.13 -14.61
C ILE A 79 7.76 -12.79 -13.56
N GLY A 80 8.91 -13.46 -13.66
CA GLY A 80 9.93 -13.47 -12.60
C GLY A 80 9.40 -14.07 -11.29
N GLU A 81 10.11 -13.81 -10.20
CA GLU A 81 9.82 -14.40 -8.87
C GLU A 81 8.62 -13.74 -8.15
N PHE A 82 8.21 -12.52 -8.54
CA PHE A 82 7.35 -11.67 -7.72
C PHE A 82 6.06 -11.19 -8.37
N TYR A 83 5.83 -11.46 -9.64
CA TYR A 83 4.66 -10.97 -10.37
C TYR A 83 3.93 -12.13 -11.06
N GLN A 84 2.61 -12.04 -11.06
CA GLN A 84 1.74 -12.95 -11.77
C GLN A 84 0.72 -12.13 -12.56
N VAL A 85 0.47 -12.52 -13.80
CA VAL A 85 -0.38 -11.80 -14.76
C VAL A 85 -1.52 -12.70 -15.20
N THR A 86 -2.75 -12.22 -15.02
CA THR A 86 -3.95 -12.93 -15.49
C THR A 86 -4.22 -12.55 -16.94
N ILE A 87 -4.35 -13.53 -17.83
CA ILE A 87 -4.65 -13.36 -19.24
C ILE A 87 -6.07 -13.87 -19.52
N GLN A 88 -6.94 -12.97 -19.99
CA GLN A 88 -8.28 -13.27 -20.47
C GLN A 88 -8.26 -13.48 -21.99
N HIS A 89 -8.86 -14.57 -22.45
CA HIS A 89 -9.05 -14.89 -23.87
C HIS A 89 -10.51 -14.62 -24.24
N ARG A 90 -10.73 -13.53 -24.99
CA ARG A 90 -12.07 -12.97 -25.29
C ARG A 90 -12.66 -13.45 -26.61
N LYS A 91 -11.82 -13.84 -27.57
CA LYS A 91 -12.23 -14.23 -28.92
C LYS A 91 -11.24 -15.21 -29.51
N ASP A 92 -11.72 -16.19 -30.26
CA ASP A 92 -10.90 -17.23 -30.90
C ASP A 92 -9.77 -16.64 -31.77
N ILE A 93 -8.60 -17.29 -31.75
CA ILE A 93 -7.38 -16.87 -32.44
C ILE A 93 -6.90 -17.97 -33.39
N SER A 94 -6.66 -17.61 -34.65
CA SER A 94 -6.15 -18.50 -35.69
C SER A 94 -4.64 -18.30 -35.89
N LEU A 95 -3.87 -19.38 -35.81
CA LEU A 95 -2.42 -19.42 -36.02
C LEU A 95 -2.11 -20.20 -37.31
N ALA A 96 -1.50 -19.54 -38.30
CA ALA A 96 -1.07 -20.18 -39.52
C ALA A 96 0.26 -20.92 -39.32
N LEU A 97 0.29 -22.23 -39.56
CA LEU A 97 1.47 -23.09 -39.40
C LEU A 97 1.93 -23.66 -40.76
N SER A 98 3.06 -24.36 -40.79
CA SER A 98 3.62 -24.96 -42.02
C SER A 98 3.80 -26.47 -41.87
N ALA A 99 3.64 -27.21 -42.97
CA ALA A 99 3.80 -28.67 -42.98
C ALA A 99 5.27 -29.10 -42.77
N GLY A 100 5.47 -30.33 -42.27
CA GLY A 100 6.79 -30.91 -42.04
C GLY A 100 7.54 -30.36 -40.83
N LYS A 101 6.83 -29.83 -39.83
CA LYS A 101 7.43 -29.23 -38.63
C LYS A 101 6.63 -29.58 -37.36
N LYS A 102 7.34 -29.67 -36.22
CA LYS A 102 6.75 -29.64 -34.89
C LYS A 102 6.68 -28.21 -34.38
N TYR A 103 5.59 -27.84 -33.73
CA TYR A 103 5.38 -26.53 -33.12
C TYR A 103 5.05 -26.66 -31.64
N ALA A 104 5.71 -25.87 -30.79
CA ALA A 104 5.23 -25.56 -29.44
C ALA A 104 4.44 -24.26 -29.54
N ILE A 105 3.16 -24.30 -29.14
CA ILE A 105 2.26 -23.15 -29.15
C ILE A 105 2.24 -22.58 -27.75
N VAL A 106 2.82 -21.40 -27.60
CA VAL A 106 3.09 -20.77 -26.31
C VAL A 106 2.20 -19.54 -26.15
N LEU A 107 1.46 -19.47 -25.05
CA LEU A 107 0.87 -18.23 -24.57
C LEU A 107 1.94 -17.46 -23.79
N LYS A 108 2.28 -16.26 -24.24
CA LYS A 108 3.26 -15.40 -23.57
C LYS A 108 2.56 -14.15 -23.03
N GLY A 109 2.57 -13.97 -21.71
CA GLY A 109 2.32 -12.68 -21.08
C GLY A 109 3.60 -11.86 -21.01
N ARG A 110 3.50 -10.53 -21.15
CA ARG A 110 4.62 -9.61 -20.94
C ARG A 110 4.18 -8.49 -20.01
N TYR A 111 5.05 -8.17 -19.05
CA TYR A 111 4.90 -7.02 -18.17
C TYR A 111 6.26 -6.35 -18.01
N LEU A 112 6.28 -5.02 -18.10
CA LEU A 112 7.45 -4.20 -17.82
C LEU A 112 7.01 -3.07 -16.88
N LEU A 113 7.69 -2.94 -15.74
CA LEU A 113 7.30 -2.00 -14.70
C LEU A 113 7.51 -0.55 -15.20
N GLY A 114 6.42 0.20 -15.33
CA GLY A 114 6.46 1.62 -15.72
C GLY A 114 6.32 1.88 -17.22
N GLU A 115 6.15 0.85 -18.06
CA GLU A 115 5.84 1.00 -19.48
C GLU A 115 4.42 0.53 -19.80
N ASP A 116 3.67 1.32 -20.58
CA ASP A 116 2.37 0.92 -21.10
C ASP A 116 2.51 -0.28 -22.05
N THR A 117 1.58 -1.23 -21.97
CA THR A 117 1.46 -2.30 -22.96
C THR A 117 0.46 -1.94 -24.06
N TYR A 118 0.45 -2.67 -25.17
CA TYR A 118 -0.46 -2.49 -26.32
C TYR A 118 -1.95 -2.43 -25.94
N GLN A 119 -2.31 -3.07 -24.83
CA GLN A 119 -3.65 -3.09 -24.26
C GLN A 119 -4.07 -1.73 -23.66
N VAL A 120 -3.13 -0.98 -23.10
CA VAL A 120 -3.37 0.34 -22.51
C VAL A 120 -3.10 1.44 -23.55
N ASN A 121 -2.11 1.23 -24.42
CA ASN A 121 -1.63 2.20 -25.39
C ASN A 121 -1.24 1.51 -26.71
N THR A 122 -1.98 1.74 -27.79
CA THR A 122 -1.74 1.16 -29.13
C THR A 122 -0.40 1.56 -29.77
N ALA A 123 0.24 2.61 -29.28
CA ALA A 123 1.57 3.02 -29.74
C ALA A 123 2.70 2.27 -29.00
N SER A 124 2.38 1.50 -27.95
CA SER A 124 3.35 0.63 -27.29
C SER A 124 3.81 -0.48 -28.24
N HIS A 125 5.06 -0.89 -28.10
CA HIS A 125 5.64 -2.03 -28.81
C HIS A 125 5.58 -3.33 -27.97
N ILE A 126 5.00 -3.29 -26.77
CA ILE A 126 4.94 -4.40 -25.81
C ILE A 126 3.52 -4.98 -25.78
N HIS A 127 3.29 -6.10 -26.45
CA HIS A 127 2.03 -6.84 -26.31
C HIS A 127 1.86 -7.36 -24.87
N ALA A 128 0.72 -7.07 -24.24
CA ALA A 128 0.41 -7.53 -22.88
C ALA A 128 0.30 -9.06 -22.80
N ALA A 129 -0.33 -9.66 -23.82
CA ALA A 129 -0.22 -11.09 -24.10
C ALA A 129 -0.29 -11.39 -25.60
N GLU A 130 0.39 -12.45 -26.03
CA GLU A 130 0.42 -12.92 -27.41
C GLU A 130 0.54 -14.45 -27.47
N PHE A 131 0.13 -15.06 -28.59
CA PHE A 131 0.53 -16.42 -28.91
C PHE A 131 1.78 -16.41 -29.79
N VAL A 132 2.68 -17.34 -29.52
CA VAL A 132 3.93 -17.54 -30.24
C VAL A 132 4.00 -18.99 -30.70
N ALA A 133 4.14 -19.23 -32.00
CA ALA A 133 4.41 -20.56 -32.53
C ALA A 133 5.92 -20.75 -32.73
N ARG A 134 6.48 -21.72 -32.02
CA ARG A 134 7.93 -22.03 -32.02
C ARG A 134 8.18 -23.39 -32.63
N THR A 135 9.04 -23.47 -33.64
CA THR A 135 9.45 -24.78 -34.17
C THR A 135 10.57 -25.36 -33.34
N TYR A 136 10.55 -26.68 -33.10
CA TYR A 136 11.58 -27.40 -32.34
C TYR A 136 11.86 -28.79 -32.92
N THR A 137 13.08 -29.31 -32.70
CA THR A 137 13.50 -30.64 -33.17
C THR A 137 13.10 -31.74 -32.18
N ASP A 138 13.71 -31.71 -30.99
CA ASP A 138 13.58 -32.76 -29.96
C ASP A 138 12.86 -32.25 -28.70
N SER A 139 13.20 -31.05 -28.24
CA SER A 139 12.58 -30.42 -27.06
C SER A 139 12.43 -28.91 -27.24
N TYR A 140 11.52 -28.32 -26.48
CA TYR A 140 11.35 -26.87 -26.34
C TYR A 140 11.55 -26.49 -24.86
N GLN A 141 11.69 -25.19 -24.59
CA GLN A 141 11.72 -24.63 -23.23
C GLN A 141 10.75 -23.45 -23.17
N LEU A 142 10.10 -23.28 -22.01
CA LEU A 142 9.31 -22.10 -21.68
C LEU A 142 10.21 -21.12 -20.89
N GLY A 143 10.12 -19.84 -21.18
CA GLY A 143 10.74 -18.78 -20.38
C GLY A 143 9.75 -18.12 -19.41
N ASP A 144 10.21 -17.12 -18.68
CA ASP A 144 9.36 -16.29 -17.82
C ASP A 144 8.17 -15.71 -18.61
N GLY A 145 6.98 -15.73 -18.01
CA GLY A 145 5.72 -15.28 -18.60
C GLY A 145 5.07 -16.25 -19.59
N GLU A 146 5.55 -17.49 -19.70
CA GLU A 146 5.12 -18.41 -20.77
C GLU A 146 4.41 -19.68 -20.26
N LEU A 147 3.31 -20.03 -20.92
CA LEU A 147 2.61 -21.32 -20.76
C LEU A 147 2.51 -22.04 -22.10
N LEU A 148 2.74 -23.36 -22.08
CA LEU A 148 2.39 -24.21 -23.22
C LEU A 148 0.87 -24.37 -23.31
N VAL A 149 0.33 -24.11 -24.51
CA VAL A 149 -1.07 -24.30 -24.86
C VAL A 149 -1.27 -25.70 -25.47
N CYS A 150 -0.38 -26.07 -26.40
CA CYS A 150 -0.25 -27.40 -26.99
C CYS A 150 1.09 -27.54 -27.71
N THR A 151 1.46 -28.77 -28.04
CA THR A 151 2.34 -29.03 -29.17
C THR A 151 1.51 -29.43 -30.40
N VAL A 152 2.03 -29.16 -31.60
CA VAL A 152 1.42 -29.59 -32.86
C VAL A 152 2.49 -30.24 -33.75
N ASN A 153 2.36 -31.52 -34.02
CA ASN A 153 3.28 -32.27 -34.88
C ASN A 153 2.68 -32.43 -36.28
N ILE A 154 3.16 -31.65 -37.25
CA ILE A 154 2.59 -31.60 -38.60
C ILE A 154 3.51 -32.36 -39.57
N PRO A 155 3.10 -33.53 -40.11
CA PRO A 155 3.91 -34.28 -41.06
C PRO A 155 4.17 -33.51 -42.36
N ALA A 156 5.19 -33.92 -43.12
CA ALA A 156 5.45 -33.34 -44.44
C ALA A 156 4.34 -33.73 -45.43
N GLY A 157 3.93 -32.80 -46.30
CA GLY A 157 2.97 -33.06 -47.38
C GLY A 157 1.49 -33.00 -46.99
N VAL A 158 1.13 -32.77 -45.71
CA VAL A 158 -0.27 -32.55 -45.32
C VAL A 158 -0.73 -31.12 -45.69
N SER A 159 -2.01 -30.99 -46.05
CA SER A 159 -2.64 -29.72 -46.44
C SER A 159 -3.56 -29.12 -45.36
N ALA A 160 -3.80 -29.85 -44.27
CA ALA A 160 -4.57 -29.39 -43.13
C ALA A 160 -4.07 -29.99 -41.81
N ILE A 161 -4.27 -29.25 -40.71
CA ILE A 161 -4.05 -29.74 -39.34
C ILE A 161 -5.26 -30.58 -38.92
N THR A 162 -5.02 -31.77 -38.37
CA THR A 162 -6.08 -32.64 -37.81
C THR A 162 -6.00 -32.68 -36.28
N GLN A 163 -7.01 -33.25 -35.62
CA GLN A 163 -7.05 -33.31 -34.16
C GLN A 163 -5.93 -34.20 -33.59
N GLU A 164 -5.53 -35.27 -34.29
CA GLU A 164 -4.45 -36.17 -33.85
C GLU A 164 -3.06 -35.52 -33.92
N MET A 165 -2.92 -34.39 -34.63
CA MET A 165 -1.68 -33.63 -34.69
C MET A 165 -1.49 -32.72 -33.48
N ILE A 166 -2.52 -32.49 -32.66
CA ILE A 166 -2.54 -31.54 -31.54
C ILE A 166 -2.46 -32.30 -30.21
N ASP A 167 -1.45 -32.01 -29.40
CA ASP A 167 -1.27 -32.58 -28.06
C ASP A 167 -1.32 -31.51 -26.97
N THR A 168 -2.24 -31.68 -26.01
CA THR A 168 -2.44 -30.82 -24.84
C THR A 168 -2.05 -31.50 -23.51
N SER A 169 -1.43 -32.68 -23.54
CA SER A 169 -1.10 -33.45 -22.33
C SER A 169 -0.12 -32.73 -21.39
N GLU A 170 0.79 -31.93 -21.96
CA GLU A 170 1.77 -31.10 -21.25
C GLU A 170 1.19 -29.75 -20.76
N ARG A 171 -0.11 -29.49 -20.95
CA ARG A 171 -0.77 -28.23 -20.56
C ARG A 171 -1.16 -28.24 -19.08
N ILE A 172 -0.71 -27.23 -18.33
CA ILE A 172 -1.07 -27.04 -16.92
C ILE A 172 -2.51 -26.49 -16.81
N ASN A 173 -3.49 -27.38 -16.71
CA ASN A 173 -4.89 -27.02 -16.47
C ASN A 173 -5.21 -26.97 -14.97
N ARG A 174 -6.04 -26.00 -14.57
CA ARG A 174 -6.49 -25.75 -13.19
C ARG A 174 -8.01 -25.61 -13.18
N THR A 175 -8.66 -25.94 -12.07
CA THR A 175 -10.12 -25.80 -11.94
C THR A 175 -10.47 -24.38 -11.46
N ILE A 176 -11.56 -23.78 -11.95
CA ILE A 176 -12.13 -22.57 -11.33
C ILE A 176 -12.96 -22.98 -10.13
N GLY A 177 -12.44 -22.72 -8.93
CA GLY A 177 -13.12 -22.94 -7.67
C GLY A 177 -12.15 -22.93 -6.50
N ILE A 178 -12.69 -22.78 -5.29
CA ILE A 178 -11.98 -23.11 -4.06
C ILE A 178 -12.73 -24.29 -3.45
N ASP A 179 -12.06 -25.42 -3.23
CA ASP A 179 -12.68 -26.60 -2.62
C ASP A 179 -13.03 -26.27 -1.16
N ILE A 180 -14.30 -26.30 -0.77
CA ILE A 180 -14.69 -26.12 0.63
C ILE A 180 -14.56 -27.46 1.36
N SER A 181 -13.67 -27.53 2.36
CA SER A 181 -13.35 -28.77 3.07
C SER A 181 -13.65 -28.70 4.57
N ASP A 182 -14.10 -29.83 5.13
CA ASP A 182 -14.27 -30.05 6.57
C ASP A 182 -12.95 -30.46 7.29
N SER A 183 -11.83 -30.42 6.57
CA SER A 183 -10.48 -30.72 7.09
C SER A 183 -9.90 -29.51 7.84
N VAL A 184 -9.23 -29.79 8.96
CA VAL A 184 -8.51 -28.80 9.78
C VAL A 184 -6.98 -28.90 9.63
N THR A 185 -6.49 -29.70 8.68
CA THR A 185 -5.07 -29.99 8.48
C THR A 185 -4.64 -29.89 7.02
N SER A 186 -5.43 -29.21 6.17
CA SER A 186 -5.07 -29.01 4.76
C SER A 186 -3.88 -28.04 4.65
N SER A 187 -2.86 -28.42 3.87
CA SER A 187 -1.77 -27.54 3.43
C SER A 187 -1.96 -26.99 2.01
N ARG A 188 -3.06 -27.37 1.34
CA ARG A 188 -3.42 -26.90 -0.01
C ARG A 188 -3.96 -25.47 0.04
N SER A 189 -3.44 -24.60 -0.84
CA SER A 189 -3.85 -23.19 -1.01
C SER A 189 -5.20 -23.03 -1.71
N ASP A 190 -5.63 -24.03 -2.48
CA ASP A 190 -6.90 -24.07 -3.23
C ASP A 190 -8.08 -24.66 -2.45
N VAL A 191 -7.93 -24.83 -1.12
CA VAL A 191 -8.94 -25.42 -0.22
C VAL A 191 -9.32 -24.44 0.89
N ALA A 192 -10.58 -24.02 0.96
CA ALA A 192 -11.13 -23.21 2.04
C ALA A 192 -11.67 -24.08 3.18
N ALA A 193 -11.55 -23.59 4.41
CA ALA A 193 -12.17 -24.20 5.57
C ALA A 193 -13.70 -23.99 5.56
N SER A 194 -14.46 -25.08 5.70
CA SER A 194 -15.91 -25.01 5.93
C SER A 194 -16.24 -24.47 7.33
N SER A 195 -17.50 -24.12 7.58
CA SER A 195 -17.99 -23.81 8.93
C SER A 195 -17.81 -24.99 9.91
N LEU A 196 -17.83 -26.23 9.42
CA LEU A 196 -17.56 -27.42 10.21
C LEU A 196 -16.06 -27.60 10.49
N ALA A 197 -15.16 -27.27 9.56
CA ALA A 197 -13.73 -27.19 9.84
C ALA A 197 -13.42 -26.14 10.91
N VAL A 198 -13.98 -24.93 10.78
CA VAL A 198 -13.85 -23.86 11.79
C VAL A 198 -14.40 -24.32 13.15
N LYS A 199 -15.55 -25.01 13.18
CA LYS A 199 -16.11 -25.55 14.41
C LYS A 199 -15.22 -26.63 15.03
N LYS A 200 -14.69 -27.57 14.25
CA LYS A 200 -13.73 -28.60 14.70
C LYS A 200 -12.45 -27.97 15.26
N ALA A 201 -11.93 -26.92 14.61
CA ALA A 201 -10.75 -26.20 15.08
C ALA A 201 -11.01 -25.46 16.40
N TYR A 202 -12.17 -24.80 16.53
CA TYR A 202 -12.63 -24.20 17.79
C TYR A 202 -12.81 -25.24 18.89
N ASP A 203 -13.48 -26.37 18.61
CA ASP A 203 -13.72 -27.45 19.58
C ASP A 203 -12.39 -28.11 20.00
N LEU A 204 -11.42 -28.26 19.09
CA LEU A 204 -10.06 -28.77 19.40
C LEU A 204 -9.22 -27.78 20.21
N ALA A 205 -9.30 -26.48 19.91
CA ALA A 205 -8.66 -25.45 20.72
C ALA A 205 -9.28 -25.41 22.12
N LYS A 206 -10.61 -25.45 22.20
CA LYS A 206 -11.37 -25.51 23.45
C LYS A 206 -11.08 -26.78 24.25
N SER A 207 -10.89 -27.93 23.61
CA SER A 207 -10.51 -29.19 24.29
C SER A 207 -9.06 -29.19 24.77
N LYS A 208 -8.14 -28.51 24.06
CA LYS A 208 -6.76 -28.32 24.52
C LYS A 208 -6.64 -27.27 25.63
N TYR A 209 -7.57 -26.33 25.71
CA TYR A 209 -7.69 -25.32 26.77
C TYR A 209 -8.88 -25.58 27.72
N THR A 210 -9.26 -26.84 27.96
CA THR A 210 -10.01 -27.15 29.18
C THR A 210 -9.05 -27.04 30.36
N ALA A 211 -9.04 -25.87 30.99
CA ALA A 211 -8.53 -25.75 32.34
C ALA A 211 -9.36 -26.66 33.25
N GLN A 212 -8.79 -27.81 33.63
CA GLN A 212 -9.34 -28.67 34.67
C GLN A 212 -8.79 -28.20 36.02
N ASP A 213 -9.56 -28.41 37.09
CA ASP A 213 -9.07 -28.15 38.44
C ASP A 213 -7.89 -29.07 38.75
N ALA A 214 -6.86 -28.57 39.44
CA ALA A 214 -5.73 -29.41 39.81
C ALA A 214 -6.13 -30.40 40.90
N SER A 215 -5.56 -31.59 40.85
CA SER A 215 -5.67 -32.61 41.89
C SER A 215 -4.28 -33.06 42.32
N THR A 216 -4.19 -33.90 43.35
CA THR A 216 -2.93 -34.52 43.79
C THR A 216 -2.29 -35.42 42.73
N THR A 217 -3.02 -35.81 41.68
CA THR A 217 -2.54 -36.65 40.57
C THR A 217 -2.55 -35.95 39.21
N GLN A 218 -3.06 -34.70 39.11
CA GLN A 218 -3.26 -34.01 37.84
C GLN A 218 -2.97 -32.50 37.94
N LYS A 219 -2.16 -31.99 37.01
CA LYS A 219 -1.90 -30.54 36.89
C LYS A 219 -3.14 -29.83 36.33
N GLY A 220 -3.50 -28.69 36.92
CA GLY A 220 -4.68 -27.90 36.58
C GLY A 220 -4.61 -26.49 37.17
N LEU A 221 -5.75 -25.78 37.21
CA LEU A 221 -5.89 -24.50 37.93
C LEU A 221 -6.32 -24.72 39.38
N VAL A 222 -5.96 -23.81 40.29
CA VAL A 222 -6.39 -23.84 41.70
C VAL A 222 -6.67 -22.42 42.19
N GLN A 223 -7.75 -22.23 42.93
CA GLN A 223 -8.03 -20.96 43.61
C GLN A 223 -7.25 -20.88 44.93
N LEU A 224 -6.56 -19.77 45.17
CA LEU A 224 -5.74 -19.57 46.36
C LEU A 224 -6.56 -18.90 47.49
N SER A 225 -6.41 -19.38 48.73
CA SER A 225 -7.01 -18.80 49.93
C SER A 225 -5.96 -18.37 50.94
N SER A 226 -6.16 -17.20 51.57
CA SER A 226 -5.32 -16.71 52.68
C SER A 226 -6.00 -16.81 54.05
N ALA A 227 -7.15 -17.51 54.15
CA ALA A 227 -7.82 -17.76 55.42
C ALA A 227 -7.08 -18.83 56.23
N THR A 228 -6.93 -18.61 57.54
CA THR A 228 -6.25 -19.54 58.48
C THR A 228 -7.20 -20.58 59.09
N ASN A 229 -8.48 -20.52 58.74
CA ASN A 229 -9.58 -21.37 59.22
C ASN A 229 -10.46 -21.84 58.04
N SER A 230 -9.86 -22.13 56.88
CA SER A 230 -10.57 -22.57 55.69
C SER A 230 -10.86 -24.06 55.76
N ASP A 231 -12.14 -24.43 55.78
CA ASP A 231 -12.62 -25.82 55.67
C ASP A 231 -12.74 -26.30 54.20
N SER A 232 -12.30 -25.49 53.23
CA SER A 232 -12.38 -25.82 51.80
C SER A 232 -11.29 -26.80 51.36
N GLU A 233 -11.71 -27.96 50.85
CA GLU A 233 -10.83 -28.98 50.26
C GLU A 233 -10.44 -28.70 48.79
N THR A 234 -11.04 -27.68 48.14
CA THR A 234 -10.84 -27.34 46.72
C THR A 234 -9.95 -26.11 46.49
N MET A 235 -9.47 -25.47 47.56
CA MET A 235 -8.63 -24.27 47.49
C MET A 235 -7.25 -24.54 48.10
N ALA A 236 -6.18 -24.04 47.47
CA ALA A 236 -4.84 -24.13 48.04
C ALA A 236 -4.55 -22.97 49.01
N ALA A 237 -3.89 -23.27 50.12
CA ALA A 237 -3.45 -22.26 51.08
C ALA A 237 -2.29 -21.41 50.50
N THR A 238 -2.35 -20.09 50.67
CA THR A 238 -1.23 -19.21 50.32
C THR A 238 -0.07 -19.35 51.31
N PRO A 239 1.16 -18.96 50.92
CA PRO A 239 2.27 -18.82 51.86
C PRO A 239 1.94 -17.94 53.08
N LYS A 240 1.04 -16.95 52.91
CA LYS A 240 0.53 -16.11 54.01
C LYS A 240 -0.27 -16.91 55.03
N ALA A 241 -1.23 -17.74 54.59
CA ALA A 241 -2.00 -18.60 55.50
C ALA A 241 -1.09 -19.61 56.22
N VAL A 242 -0.18 -20.26 55.49
CA VAL A 242 0.79 -21.22 56.07
C VAL A 242 1.69 -20.53 57.10
N LYS A 243 2.22 -19.34 56.80
CA LYS A 243 3.04 -18.55 57.73
C LYS A 243 2.26 -18.18 58.99
N SER A 244 1.02 -17.69 58.87
CA SER A 244 0.20 -17.33 60.02
C SER A 244 -0.20 -18.52 60.89
N ILE A 245 -0.44 -19.70 60.30
CA ILE A 245 -0.68 -20.94 61.05
C ILE A 245 0.60 -21.40 61.76
N LYS A 246 1.77 -21.33 61.09
CA LYS A 246 3.08 -21.66 61.69
C LYS A 246 3.40 -20.75 62.87
N ASP A 247 3.21 -19.44 62.71
CA ASP A 247 3.45 -18.46 63.77
C ASP A 247 2.51 -18.69 64.97
N LEU A 248 1.24 -19.06 64.73
CA LEU A 248 0.32 -19.45 65.80
C LEU A 248 0.76 -20.75 66.48
N ALA A 249 1.18 -21.76 65.72
CA ALA A 249 1.65 -23.04 66.27
C ALA A 249 2.91 -22.87 67.13
N ASP A 250 3.82 -21.99 66.74
CA ASP A 250 5.04 -21.66 67.51
C ASP A 250 4.73 -20.97 68.86
N THR A 251 3.53 -20.40 69.03
CA THR A 251 3.07 -19.88 70.34
C THR A 251 2.47 -20.93 71.27
N LYS A 252 2.32 -22.19 70.82
CA LYS A 252 1.73 -23.27 71.61
C LYS A 252 2.81 -24.18 72.18
N ALA A 253 2.65 -24.57 73.44
CA ALA A 253 3.49 -25.60 74.04
C ALA A 253 3.19 -26.98 73.41
N PRO A 254 4.19 -27.88 73.27
CA PRO A 254 3.95 -29.26 72.83
C PRO A 254 2.91 -29.97 73.69
N ILE A 255 2.06 -30.80 73.08
CA ILE A 255 1.06 -31.61 73.79
C ILE A 255 1.76 -32.64 74.70
N GLU A 256 2.77 -33.33 74.15
CA GLU A 256 3.57 -34.31 74.86
C GLU A 256 4.77 -33.64 75.54
N SER A 257 4.83 -33.75 76.87
CA SER A 257 5.96 -33.28 77.70
C SER A 257 6.44 -31.83 77.42
N PRO A 258 5.58 -30.81 77.54
CA PRO A 258 5.99 -29.42 77.34
C PRO A 258 7.07 -28.98 78.32
N SER A 259 8.17 -28.42 77.81
CA SER A 259 9.16 -27.72 78.63
C SER A 259 8.61 -26.35 79.03
N LEU A 260 8.17 -26.24 80.29
CA LEU A 260 7.60 -25.00 80.83
C LEU A 260 8.73 -24.06 81.30
N THR A 261 8.81 -22.87 80.69
CA THR A 261 9.76 -21.81 81.07
C THR A 261 9.02 -20.59 81.65
N GLY A 262 9.75 -19.72 82.35
CA GLY A 262 9.16 -18.57 83.04
C GLY A 262 8.39 -18.95 84.31
N THR A 263 7.21 -18.36 84.52
CA THR A 263 6.39 -18.54 85.74
C THR A 263 5.02 -19.15 85.37
N PRO A 264 4.96 -20.44 84.96
CA PRO A 264 3.72 -21.07 84.53
C PRO A 264 2.69 -21.11 85.67
N THR A 265 1.45 -20.77 85.36
CA THR A 265 0.32 -20.92 86.30
C THR A 265 -0.41 -22.23 86.02
N ALA A 266 -0.76 -22.96 87.09
CA ALA A 266 -1.51 -24.20 87.03
C ALA A 266 -2.59 -24.19 88.13
N PRO A 267 -3.80 -24.74 87.89
CA PRO A 267 -4.84 -24.82 88.92
C PRO A 267 -4.37 -25.54 90.18
N THR A 268 -4.69 -25.00 91.35
CA THR A 268 -4.33 -25.62 92.64
C THR A 268 -5.17 -26.87 92.87
N ALA A 269 -4.52 -28.02 92.95
CA ALA A 269 -5.16 -29.29 93.27
C ALA A 269 -5.74 -29.29 94.70
N ALA A 270 -6.80 -30.06 94.93
CA ALA A 270 -7.35 -30.29 96.26
C ALA A 270 -6.35 -31.06 97.15
N GLN A 271 -6.42 -30.87 98.47
CA GLN A 271 -5.55 -31.57 99.41
C GLN A 271 -5.83 -33.09 99.35
N GLY A 272 -4.78 -33.90 99.21
CA GLY A 272 -4.89 -35.36 99.05
C GLY A 272 -4.95 -35.85 97.60
N THR A 273 -4.95 -34.97 96.58
CA THR A 273 -4.83 -35.37 95.18
C THR A 273 -3.53 -36.16 94.93
N ASN A 274 -3.66 -37.33 94.29
CA ASN A 274 -2.56 -38.27 94.00
C ASN A 274 -2.48 -38.67 92.51
N SER A 275 -2.96 -37.79 91.61
CA SER A 275 -2.89 -37.98 90.16
C SER A 275 -1.59 -37.45 89.55
N THR A 276 -1.44 -37.58 88.22
CA THR A 276 -0.33 -37.03 87.42
C THR A 276 -0.39 -35.51 87.20
N GLN A 277 -1.24 -34.78 87.93
CA GLN A 277 -1.37 -33.32 87.81
C GLN A 277 -0.10 -32.61 88.31
N ILE A 278 0.31 -31.54 87.62
CA ILE A 278 1.43 -30.67 88.05
C ILE A 278 1.10 -30.04 89.42
N ALA A 279 1.88 -30.37 90.44
CA ALA A 279 1.80 -29.75 91.76
C ALA A 279 2.31 -28.30 91.70
N ASN A 280 1.46 -27.33 92.06
CA ASN A 280 1.83 -25.91 92.08
C ASN A 280 2.36 -25.48 93.46
N THR A 281 2.97 -24.29 93.53
CA THR A 281 3.61 -23.78 94.76
C THR A 281 2.64 -23.61 95.93
N ALA A 282 1.35 -23.38 95.67
CA ALA A 282 0.32 -23.28 96.72
C ALA A 282 0.02 -24.65 97.34
N PHE A 283 -0.14 -25.69 96.51
CA PHE A 283 -0.31 -27.07 96.96
C PHE A 283 0.90 -27.58 97.74
N VAL A 284 2.11 -27.35 97.23
CA VAL A 284 3.36 -27.76 97.90
C VAL A 284 3.55 -27.05 99.24
N LYS A 285 3.26 -25.74 99.32
CA LYS A 285 3.28 -25.02 100.62
C LYS A 285 2.25 -25.59 101.60
N ALA A 286 1.02 -25.86 101.17
CA ALA A 286 -0.01 -26.45 102.03
C ALA A 286 0.41 -27.83 102.58
N ALA A 287 1.01 -28.68 101.72
CA ALA A 287 1.54 -29.98 102.12
C ALA A 287 2.74 -29.86 103.10
N ILE A 288 3.69 -28.96 102.83
CA ILE A 288 4.85 -28.73 103.69
C ILE A 288 4.44 -28.13 105.04
N THR A 289 3.50 -27.18 105.09
CA THR A 289 2.97 -26.66 106.36
C THR A 289 2.26 -27.73 107.18
N ALA A 290 1.53 -28.65 106.53
CA ALA A 290 0.93 -29.80 107.22
C ALA A 290 2.00 -30.76 107.79
N LEU A 291 3.12 -30.96 107.10
CA LEU A 291 4.22 -31.82 107.56
C LEU A 291 5.05 -31.17 108.69
N ILE A 292 5.39 -29.89 108.56
CA ILE A 292 6.18 -29.14 109.57
C ILE A 292 5.43 -29.06 110.90
N ASN A 293 4.11 -28.84 110.88
CA ASN A 293 3.29 -28.86 112.08
C ASN A 293 3.16 -30.26 112.73
N GLY A 294 3.74 -31.30 112.15
CA GLY A 294 3.68 -32.69 112.62
C GLY A 294 4.98 -33.28 113.16
N ALA A 295 6.11 -32.54 113.20
CA ALA A 295 7.44 -33.11 113.52
C ALA A 295 8.13 -32.46 114.75
N PRO A 296 8.66 -33.25 115.72
CA PRO A 296 9.43 -32.73 116.86
C PRO A 296 10.92 -32.51 116.53
N GLY A 297 11.56 -31.49 117.14
CA GLY A 297 12.88 -31.00 116.70
C GLY A 297 14.08 -31.33 117.61
N THR A 298 14.84 -32.38 117.31
CA THR A 298 16.07 -32.77 118.06
C THR A 298 17.22 -33.33 117.19
N LEU A 299 17.63 -32.59 116.17
CA LEU A 299 18.86 -32.76 115.36
C LEU A 299 19.39 -31.33 115.11
N ASP A 300 20.63 -30.90 115.32
CA ASP A 300 21.99 -31.49 115.28
C ASP A 300 22.53 -31.85 113.88
N THR A 301 23.78 -31.43 113.66
CA THR A 301 24.59 -31.53 112.42
C THR A 301 26.12 -31.45 112.67
N LEU A 302 26.58 -31.08 113.88
CA LEU A 302 28.01 -30.76 114.10
C LEU A 302 28.93 -31.98 114.15
N LYS A 303 28.36 -33.18 114.31
CA LYS A 303 29.10 -34.44 114.41
C LYS A 303 29.57 -35.00 113.06
N GLU A 304 28.92 -34.62 111.96
CA GLU A 304 29.21 -35.18 110.62
C GLU A 304 30.47 -34.57 109.98
N ILE A 305 30.71 -33.28 110.20
CA ILE A 305 31.84 -32.53 109.61
C ILE A 305 33.19 -33.12 110.04
N ALA A 306 33.30 -33.58 111.29
CA ALA A 306 34.52 -34.19 111.81
C ALA A 306 34.86 -35.55 111.17
N ALA A 307 33.86 -36.28 110.66
CA ALA A 307 34.07 -37.55 109.98
C ALA A 307 34.47 -37.37 108.50
N ALA A 308 33.94 -36.34 107.83
CA ALA A 308 34.11 -36.13 106.39
C ALA A 308 35.56 -35.83 105.95
N ILE A 309 36.39 -35.26 106.82
CA ILE A 309 37.80 -34.91 106.53
C ILE A 309 38.80 -36.03 106.85
N ASN A 310 38.32 -37.20 107.29
CA ASN A 310 39.10 -38.43 107.53
C ASN A 310 40.36 -38.30 108.41
N ASN A 311 40.48 -37.21 109.18
CA ASN A 311 41.58 -36.86 110.07
C ASN A 311 43.00 -36.82 109.41
N ASP A 312 43.12 -36.47 108.12
CA ASP A 312 44.43 -36.36 107.44
C ASP A 312 45.15 -35.03 107.75
N PRO A 313 46.36 -35.06 108.37
CA PRO A 313 47.13 -33.84 108.65
C PRO A 313 47.81 -33.20 107.42
N ASN A 314 47.93 -33.89 106.29
CA ASN A 314 48.78 -33.50 105.15
C ASN A 314 48.01 -33.16 103.85
N TYR A 315 46.69 -32.96 103.95
CA TYR A 315 45.76 -32.67 102.85
C TYR A 315 46.30 -31.66 101.79
N SER A 316 47.01 -30.62 102.23
CA SER A 316 47.60 -29.59 101.36
C SER A 316 48.54 -30.14 100.27
N THR A 317 49.39 -31.11 100.61
CA THR A 317 50.41 -31.63 99.68
C THR A 317 49.79 -32.47 98.56
N THR A 318 48.77 -33.25 98.88
CA THR A 318 48.00 -34.05 97.91
C THR A 318 47.30 -33.17 96.88
N ILE A 319 46.71 -32.05 97.32
CA ILE A 319 46.05 -31.08 96.45
C ILE A 319 47.05 -30.38 95.51
N ASN A 320 48.21 -29.95 96.03
CA ASN A 320 49.20 -29.23 95.23
C ASN A 320 49.76 -30.04 94.03
N ASN A 321 50.01 -31.34 94.21
CA ASN A 321 50.48 -32.20 93.12
C ASN A 321 49.40 -32.44 92.05
N ALA A 322 48.12 -32.52 92.44
CA ALA A 322 47.00 -32.61 91.49
C ALA A 322 46.78 -31.30 90.71
N LEU A 323 47.17 -30.17 91.28
CA LEU A 323 47.06 -28.84 90.67
C LEU A 323 48.12 -28.59 89.59
N ALA A 324 49.34 -29.14 89.75
CA ALA A 324 50.45 -29.01 88.80
C ALA A 324 50.20 -29.67 87.43
N LEU A 325 49.20 -30.56 87.32
CA LEU A 325 48.77 -31.20 86.06
C LEU A 325 47.64 -30.44 85.35
N LYS A 326 47.23 -29.27 85.85
CA LYS A 326 46.18 -28.44 85.24
C LYS A 326 46.81 -27.31 84.43
N ALA A 327 46.19 -26.98 83.29
CA ALA A 327 46.56 -25.78 82.55
C ALA A 327 46.24 -24.51 83.37
N PRO A 328 47.01 -23.41 83.24
CA PRO A 328 46.72 -22.16 83.95
C PRO A 328 45.30 -21.66 83.70
N LEU A 329 44.60 -21.27 84.77
CA LEU A 329 43.21 -20.79 84.69
C LEU A 329 43.07 -19.48 83.88
N ALA A 330 44.12 -18.65 83.86
CA ALA A 330 44.22 -17.47 83.04
C ALA A 330 45.14 -17.73 81.84
N SER A 331 44.61 -17.52 80.62
CA SER A 331 45.35 -17.55 79.35
C SER A 331 46.31 -18.74 79.16
N PRO A 332 45.83 -20.00 79.23
CA PRO A 332 46.68 -21.17 79.02
C PRO A 332 47.25 -21.22 77.60
N ALA A 333 48.57 -21.34 77.48
CA ALA A 333 49.22 -21.63 76.21
C ALA A 333 49.00 -23.11 75.84
N LEU A 334 48.06 -23.36 74.92
CA LEU A 334 47.75 -24.71 74.44
C LEU A 334 48.82 -25.18 73.44
N THR A 335 49.40 -26.35 73.67
CA THR A 335 50.37 -27.00 72.77
C THR A 335 49.79 -28.28 72.17
N GLY A 336 50.31 -28.71 71.02
CA GLY A 336 49.78 -29.87 70.27
C GLY A 336 48.52 -29.53 69.47
N VAL A 337 47.60 -30.51 69.35
CA VAL A 337 46.32 -30.36 68.63
C VAL A 337 45.17 -30.47 69.65
N PRO A 338 44.79 -29.36 70.33
CA PRO A 338 43.74 -29.38 71.33
C PRO A 338 42.37 -29.68 70.69
N THR A 339 41.62 -30.60 71.29
CA THR A 339 40.22 -30.87 70.92
C THR A 339 39.28 -30.05 71.79
N ALA A 340 38.28 -29.42 71.16
CA ALA A 340 37.25 -28.64 71.85
C ALA A 340 35.86 -29.02 71.30
N PRO A 341 34.81 -29.06 72.15
CA PRO A 341 33.44 -29.24 71.68
C PRO A 341 33.05 -28.15 70.67
N THR A 342 32.42 -28.55 69.55
CA THR A 342 31.94 -27.59 68.56
C THR A 342 30.68 -26.91 69.08
N ALA A 343 30.72 -25.58 69.22
CA ALA A 343 29.59 -24.78 69.68
C ALA A 343 28.41 -24.81 68.69
N ALA A 344 27.20 -24.56 69.20
CA ALA A 344 26.01 -24.42 68.37
C ALA A 344 26.05 -23.09 67.58
N GLN A 345 25.55 -23.10 66.34
CA GLN A 345 25.43 -21.91 65.48
C GLN A 345 24.77 -20.72 66.21
N GLY A 346 25.35 -19.52 66.08
CA GLY A 346 24.86 -18.30 66.74
C GLY A 346 25.44 -18.03 68.14
N THR A 347 26.32 -18.90 68.65
CA THR A 347 27.05 -18.69 69.91
C THR A 347 27.98 -17.46 69.81
N ASN A 348 27.83 -16.48 70.72
CA ASN A 348 28.51 -15.18 70.69
C ASN A 348 29.25 -14.84 72.00
N ASN A 349 29.69 -15.85 72.73
CA ASN A 349 30.42 -15.74 74.00
C ASN A 349 31.93 -16.01 73.82
N THR A 350 32.65 -16.20 74.92
CA THR A 350 34.11 -16.39 74.95
C THR A 350 34.58 -17.84 74.67
N GLN A 351 33.72 -18.72 74.14
CA GLN A 351 34.10 -20.09 73.77
C GLN A 351 35.08 -20.11 72.57
N ILE A 352 35.99 -21.09 72.56
CA ILE A 352 36.93 -21.30 71.46
C ILE A 352 36.16 -21.75 70.21
N ALA A 353 36.21 -20.98 69.13
CA ALA A 353 35.63 -21.34 67.85
C ALA A 353 36.39 -22.50 67.20
N THR A 354 35.73 -23.65 67.02
CA THR A 354 36.32 -24.80 66.30
C THR A 354 36.30 -24.56 64.80
N THR A 355 37.17 -25.25 64.05
CA THR A 355 37.17 -25.20 62.58
C THR A 355 35.86 -25.67 61.96
N ALA A 356 35.13 -26.57 62.65
CA ALA A 356 33.78 -26.99 62.27
C ALA A 356 32.74 -25.86 62.45
N TYR A 357 32.81 -25.12 63.56
CA TYR A 357 31.94 -23.95 63.81
C TYR A 357 32.14 -22.86 62.73
N VAL A 358 33.40 -22.50 62.44
CA VAL A 358 33.71 -21.48 61.44
C VAL A 358 33.24 -21.89 60.04
N ARG A 359 33.45 -23.15 59.63
CA ARG A 359 32.90 -23.67 58.36
C ARG A 359 31.37 -23.61 58.31
N ALA A 360 30.69 -23.94 59.40
CA ALA A 360 29.24 -23.93 59.46
C ALA A 360 28.67 -22.50 59.39
N ALA A 361 29.33 -21.53 60.04
CA ALA A 361 28.96 -20.11 59.97
C ALA A 361 29.20 -19.50 58.58
N ILE A 362 30.32 -19.81 57.93
CA ILE A 362 30.59 -19.38 56.54
C ILE A 362 29.58 -20.01 55.58
N SER A 363 29.27 -21.31 55.74
CA SER A 363 28.25 -21.98 54.92
C SER A 363 26.85 -21.42 55.14
N ALA A 364 26.53 -20.94 56.35
CA ALA A 364 25.28 -20.24 56.64
C ALA A 364 25.25 -18.86 55.96
N LEU A 365 26.34 -18.09 56.01
CA LEU A 365 26.45 -16.77 55.36
C LEU A 365 26.32 -16.86 53.83
N VAL A 366 26.93 -17.89 53.21
CA VAL A 366 26.83 -18.13 51.76
C VAL A 366 25.45 -18.70 51.39
N GLY A 367 24.87 -19.57 52.22
CA GLY A 367 23.51 -20.08 52.06
C GLY A 367 22.41 -19.06 52.38
N SER A 368 22.74 -17.94 53.03
CA SER A 368 21.84 -16.84 53.33
C SER A 368 21.97 -15.66 52.37
N SER A 369 22.60 -15.82 51.19
CA SER A 369 22.55 -14.83 50.11
C SER A 369 21.18 -14.91 49.41
N PRO A 370 20.25 -13.95 49.65
CA PRO A 370 18.90 -14.01 49.10
C PRO A 370 18.79 -13.09 47.88
N GLU A 371 18.36 -13.61 46.74
CA GLU A 371 17.77 -12.87 45.60
C GLU A 371 18.62 -11.74 44.93
N ALA A 372 19.73 -11.26 45.51
CA ALA A 372 20.57 -10.19 44.97
C ALA A 372 21.54 -10.65 43.85
N LEU A 373 21.73 -11.95 43.70
CA LEU A 373 22.26 -12.52 42.45
C LEU A 373 21.15 -12.75 41.40
N ASP A 374 19.89 -12.85 41.84
CA ASP A 374 18.75 -12.90 40.95
C ASP A 374 18.48 -11.52 40.36
N THR A 375 18.47 -10.43 41.14
CA THR A 375 18.20 -9.07 40.60
C THR A 375 19.16 -8.62 39.49
N LEU A 376 20.43 -9.06 39.49
CA LEU A 376 21.34 -8.83 38.37
C LEU A 376 21.05 -9.71 37.16
N ASN A 377 20.58 -10.94 37.38
CA ASN A 377 20.16 -11.89 36.35
C ASN A 377 18.79 -11.55 35.76
N GLU A 378 17.85 -11.07 36.58
CA GLU A 378 16.55 -10.47 36.22
C GLU A 378 16.77 -9.18 35.44
N LEU A 379 17.69 -8.30 35.87
CA LEU A 379 18.00 -7.08 35.13
C LEU A 379 18.66 -7.40 33.79
N ALA A 380 19.57 -8.38 33.73
CA ALA A 380 20.13 -8.87 32.48
C ALA A 380 19.04 -9.46 31.57
N ALA A 381 18.16 -10.31 32.10
CA ALA A 381 17.05 -10.90 31.35
C ALA A 381 16.01 -9.86 30.88
N ALA A 382 15.69 -8.85 31.70
CA ALA A 382 14.79 -7.75 31.36
C ALA A 382 15.37 -6.83 30.28
N LEU A 383 16.70 -6.71 30.21
CA LEU A 383 17.44 -6.05 29.12
C LEU A 383 17.76 -7.00 27.95
N GLY A 384 17.17 -8.19 27.91
CA GLY A 384 17.29 -9.16 26.82
C GLY A 384 18.63 -9.90 26.75
N ASN A 385 19.44 -9.84 27.81
CA ASN A 385 20.83 -10.34 27.88
C ASN A 385 21.75 -9.78 26.78
N ASP A 386 21.47 -8.58 26.26
CA ASP A 386 22.24 -7.95 25.17
C ASP A 386 23.55 -7.31 25.68
N PRO A 387 24.74 -7.85 25.34
CA PRO A 387 26.02 -7.25 25.74
C PRO A 387 26.28 -5.88 25.11
N ASN A 388 25.54 -5.54 24.05
CA ASN A 388 25.64 -4.32 23.26
C ASN A 388 24.41 -3.42 23.40
N PHE A 389 23.62 -3.55 24.47
CA PHE A 389 22.34 -2.84 24.67
C PHE A 389 22.39 -1.34 24.31
N ALA A 390 23.47 -0.64 24.68
CA ALA A 390 23.66 0.78 24.33
C ALA A 390 23.77 1.02 22.81
N THR A 391 24.49 0.16 22.08
CA THR A 391 24.58 0.17 20.62
C THR A 391 23.24 -0.20 19.99
N THR A 392 22.56 -1.22 20.50
CA THR A 392 21.24 -1.65 20.03
C THR A 392 20.20 -0.55 20.17
N MET A 393 20.15 0.14 21.31
CA MET A 393 19.29 1.31 21.52
C MET A 393 19.70 2.49 20.62
N THR A 394 21.00 2.76 20.46
CA THR A 394 21.49 3.81 19.55
C THR A 394 21.05 3.55 18.11
N ASN A 395 21.16 2.31 17.62
CA ASN A 395 20.70 1.91 16.29
C ASN A 395 19.16 1.98 16.16
N ALA A 396 18.42 1.56 17.19
CA ALA A 396 16.96 1.65 17.21
C ALA A 396 16.44 3.11 17.20
N LEU A 397 17.20 4.04 17.79
CA LEU A 397 16.94 5.48 17.74
C LEU A 397 17.40 6.12 16.42
N ALA A 398 18.53 5.68 15.86
CA ALA A 398 19.06 6.19 14.57
C ALA A 398 18.12 5.90 13.39
N GLY A 399 17.30 4.84 13.48
CA GLY A 399 16.22 4.55 12.53
C GLY A 399 14.95 5.38 12.72
N LYS A 400 14.89 6.31 13.68
CA LYS A 400 13.77 7.24 13.87
C LYS A 400 14.05 8.57 13.19
N GLN A 401 13.02 9.18 12.65
CA GLN A 401 13.09 10.54 12.11
C GLN A 401 13.53 11.50 13.24
N PRO A 402 14.57 12.33 13.03
CA PRO A 402 14.94 13.37 13.97
C PRO A 402 13.78 14.34 14.24
N LEU A 403 13.80 14.98 15.40
CA LEU A 403 12.85 16.05 15.72
C LEU A 403 13.12 17.24 14.78
N ASP A 404 12.13 17.56 13.96
CA ASP A 404 12.18 18.61 12.94
C ASP A 404 10.98 19.54 13.10
N ALA A 405 11.21 20.85 13.04
CA ALA A 405 10.19 21.85 13.34
C ALA A 405 9.11 21.93 12.24
N THR A 406 9.50 21.82 10.97
CA THR A 406 8.57 21.77 9.84
C THR A 406 7.70 20.50 9.89
N LEU A 407 8.28 19.33 10.14
CA LEU A 407 7.53 18.07 10.22
C LEU A 407 6.61 18.04 11.46
N THR A 408 7.02 18.68 12.56
CA THR A 408 6.15 18.91 13.74
C THR A 408 4.97 19.83 13.38
N ALA A 409 5.20 20.91 12.62
CA ALA A 409 4.14 21.81 12.17
C ALA A 409 3.16 21.13 11.20
N LEU A 410 3.65 20.29 10.27
CA LEU A 410 2.77 19.48 9.40
C LEU A 410 1.95 18.46 10.21
N ALA A 411 2.56 17.77 11.17
CA ALA A 411 1.88 16.79 12.02
C ALA A 411 0.85 17.43 12.97
N GLY A 412 0.98 18.72 13.28
CA GLY A 412 0.04 19.50 14.07
C GLY A 412 -1.22 19.96 13.32
N LEU A 413 -1.30 19.78 12.00
CA LEU A 413 -2.50 20.13 11.22
C LEU A 413 -3.64 19.15 11.53
N ALA A 414 -4.83 19.70 11.82
CA ALA A 414 -6.03 18.88 12.02
C ALA A 414 -6.40 18.12 10.73
N THR A 415 -6.47 16.79 10.80
CA THR A 415 -6.79 15.94 9.66
C THR A 415 -8.22 16.19 9.16
N GLY A 416 -8.38 16.30 7.83
CA GLY A 416 -9.67 16.57 7.21
C GLY A 416 -9.68 16.29 5.72
N ALA A 417 -10.81 15.82 5.20
CA ALA A 417 -11.00 15.66 3.77
C ALA A 417 -11.00 17.03 3.06
N ASN A 418 -10.50 17.08 1.83
CA ASN A 418 -10.49 18.28 0.99
C ASN A 418 -9.71 19.47 1.57
N LYS A 419 -8.67 19.23 2.38
CA LYS A 419 -7.77 20.26 2.89
C LYS A 419 -6.47 20.31 2.08
N LEU A 420 -5.92 21.50 1.90
CA LEU A 420 -4.59 21.72 1.30
C LEU A 420 -3.67 22.43 2.31
N PRO A 421 -2.59 21.78 2.78
CA PRO A 421 -1.56 22.44 3.58
C PRO A 421 -0.80 23.50 2.79
N TYR A 422 -0.45 24.61 3.43
CA TYR A 422 0.43 25.65 2.87
C TYR A 422 1.23 26.35 3.97
N PHE A 423 2.46 26.76 3.64
CA PHE A 423 3.33 27.47 4.57
C PHE A 423 2.91 28.93 4.74
N THR A 424 2.85 29.39 5.98
CA THR A 424 2.61 30.80 6.34
C THR A 424 3.91 31.55 6.69
N GLY A 425 5.02 30.81 6.81
CA GLY A 425 6.35 31.27 7.16
C GLY A 425 7.26 30.08 7.44
N THR A 426 8.51 30.31 7.87
CA THR A 426 9.41 29.24 8.31
C THR A 426 8.77 28.44 9.45
N ASP A 427 8.80 27.11 9.36
CA ASP A 427 8.24 26.17 10.35
C ASP A 427 6.78 26.45 10.78
N THR A 428 6.00 27.16 9.96
CA THR A 428 4.59 27.45 10.23
C THR A 428 3.74 27.07 9.02
N VAL A 429 2.75 26.22 9.27
CA VAL A 429 1.87 25.66 8.24
C VAL A 429 0.43 25.85 8.67
N SER A 430 -0.41 26.23 7.72
CA SER A 430 -1.86 26.29 7.86
C SER A 430 -2.52 25.42 6.80
N GLN A 431 -3.85 25.30 6.84
CA GLN A 431 -4.61 24.58 5.84
C GLN A 431 -5.81 25.39 5.36
N THR A 432 -6.11 25.27 4.07
CA THR A 432 -7.28 25.87 3.43
C THR A 432 -8.21 24.80 2.87
N ASP A 433 -9.47 25.17 2.63
CA ASP A 433 -10.45 24.30 1.98
C ASP A 433 -10.23 24.27 0.46
N LEU A 434 -10.06 23.07 -0.07
CA LEU A 434 -9.85 22.80 -1.48
C LEU A 434 -11.20 22.51 -2.15
N THR A 435 -11.67 23.44 -2.99
CA THR A 435 -12.94 23.33 -3.71
C THR A 435 -12.98 22.11 -4.64
N SER A 436 -14.17 21.70 -5.10
CA SER A 436 -14.30 20.65 -6.13
C SER A 436 -13.46 21.00 -7.37
N VAL A 437 -13.56 22.23 -7.85
CA VAL A 437 -12.79 22.75 -8.98
C VAL A 437 -11.28 22.65 -8.74
N GLY A 438 -10.80 23.02 -7.53
CA GLY A 438 -9.40 22.89 -7.17
C GLY A 438 -8.90 21.44 -7.17
N ARG A 439 -9.72 20.50 -6.66
CA ARG A 439 -9.42 19.06 -6.72
C ARG A 439 -9.41 18.53 -8.15
N ASP A 440 -10.39 18.91 -8.96
CA ASP A 440 -10.51 18.46 -10.35
C ASP A 440 -9.32 18.89 -11.21
N ILE A 441 -8.78 20.08 -10.96
CA ILE A 441 -7.58 20.62 -11.61
C ILE A 441 -6.32 19.88 -11.12
N LEU A 442 -6.13 19.71 -9.81
CA LEU A 442 -4.99 18.98 -9.25
C LEU A 442 -4.98 17.49 -9.61
N ALA A 443 -6.15 16.92 -9.91
CA ALA A 443 -6.29 15.55 -10.41
C ALA A 443 -5.98 15.39 -11.91
N LYS A 444 -5.70 16.47 -12.66
CA LYS A 444 -5.31 16.36 -14.08
C LYS A 444 -3.84 16.00 -14.20
N THR A 445 -3.57 14.91 -14.92
CA THR A 445 -2.21 14.38 -15.16
C THR A 445 -1.47 15.08 -16.30
N SER A 446 -2.08 16.03 -17.00
CA SER A 446 -1.43 16.78 -18.09
C SER A 446 -1.95 18.21 -18.22
N VAL A 447 -1.11 19.09 -18.77
CA VAL A 447 -1.47 20.47 -19.12
C VAL A 447 -2.66 20.50 -20.09
N LEU A 448 -2.72 19.56 -21.04
CA LEU A 448 -3.83 19.44 -21.98
C LEU A 448 -5.16 19.15 -21.28
N ALA A 449 -5.17 18.26 -20.28
CA ALA A 449 -6.38 17.95 -19.52
C ALA A 449 -6.85 19.13 -18.63
N VAL A 450 -5.92 19.97 -18.15
CA VAL A 450 -6.26 21.25 -17.47
C VAL A 450 -6.86 22.23 -18.48
N ILE A 451 -6.25 22.40 -19.65
CA ILE A 451 -6.75 23.27 -20.74
C ILE A 451 -8.16 22.85 -21.17
N GLN A 452 -8.41 21.56 -21.33
CA GLN A 452 -9.73 21.02 -21.66
C GLN A 452 -10.76 21.27 -20.55
N TYR A 453 -10.40 21.02 -19.28
CA TYR A 453 -11.28 21.27 -18.13
C TYR A 453 -11.67 22.74 -17.98
N LEU A 454 -10.76 23.66 -18.30
CA LEU A 454 -11.00 25.11 -18.31
C LEU A 454 -11.74 25.61 -19.57
N GLY A 455 -12.07 24.72 -20.52
CA GLY A 455 -12.72 25.09 -21.79
C GLY A 455 -11.82 25.84 -22.78
N LEU A 456 -10.50 25.85 -22.54
CA LEU A 456 -9.49 26.57 -23.34
C LEU A 456 -8.91 25.72 -24.50
N GLY A 457 -9.50 24.56 -24.77
CA GLY A 457 -9.07 23.60 -25.79
C GLY A 457 -9.52 23.95 -27.21
N GLU A 458 -9.74 22.91 -28.03
CA GLU A 458 -9.98 23.05 -29.48
C GLU A 458 -11.25 23.85 -29.83
N GLY A 459 -12.21 23.94 -28.89
CA GLY A 459 -13.42 24.76 -28.97
C GLY A 459 -13.25 26.22 -28.50
N SER A 460 -12.02 26.75 -28.43
CA SER A 460 -11.77 28.18 -28.22
C SER A 460 -12.63 29.05 -29.15
N ALA A 461 -13.05 30.23 -28.68
CA ALA A 461 -14.10 31.06 -29.28
C ALA A 461 -13.92 31.47 -30.76
N LEU A 462 -12.74 31.23 -31.34
CA LEU A 462 -12.47 31.33 -32.77
C LEU A 462 -11.84 30.00 -33.25
N PRO A 463 -12.44 29.24 -34.18
CA PRO A 463 -11.80 28.06 -34.78
C PRO A 463 -10.51 28.37 -35.56
N VAL A 464 -9.67 27.35 -35.75
CA VAL A 464 -8.48 27.42 -36.62
C VAL A 464 -8.90 27.78 -38.05
N GLY A 465 -8.10 28.59 -38.75
CA GLY A 465 -8.34 28.92 -40.16
C GLY A 465 -9.41 29.98 -40.45
N VAL A 466 -10.16 30.48 -39.47
CA VAL A 466 -11.13 31.57 -39.67
C VAL A 466 -10.40 32.89 -39.95
N PRO A 467 -10.62 33.57 -41.10
CA PRO A 467 -10.02 34.86 -41.37
C PRO A 467 -10.63 35.96 -40.49
N VAL A 468 -9.80 36.70 -39.75
CA VAL A 468 -10.23 37.84 -38.93
C VAL A 468 -9.49 39.13 -39.34
N PRO A 469 -10.15 40.30 -39.32
CA PRO A 469 -9.47 41.58 -39.53
C PRO A 469 -8.51 41.92 -38.38
N TRP A 470 -7.28 42.28 -38.72
CA TRP A 470 -6.22 42.65 -37.79
C TRP A 470 -5.64 44.04 -38.13
N PRO A 471 -5.55 44.97 -37.17
CA PRO A 471 -5.20 46.36 -37.44
C PRO A 471 -3.70 46.63 -37.66
N SER A 472 -2.82 45.64 -37.47
CA SER A 472 -1.37 45.82 -37.57
C SER A 472 -0.76 45.07 -38.77
N ALA A 473 0.35 45.61 -39.28
CA ALA A 473 1.17 44.99 -40.33
C ALA A 473 1.74 43.61 -39.93
N THR A 474 1.86 43.34 -38.63
CA THR A 474 2.45 42.11 -38.07
C THR A 474 1.39 41.33 -37.29
N PRO A 475 1.13 40.05 -37.61
CA PRO A 475 0.22 39.20 -36.83
C PRO A 475 0.82 38.89 -35.44
N PRO A 476 -0.01 38.54 -34.44
CA PRO A 476 0.49 37.96 -33.20
C PRO A 476 1.17 36.60 -33.45
N THR A 477 2.05 36.18 -32.54
CA THR A 477 2.63 34.82 -32.55
C THR A 477 1.52 33.76 -32.61
N GLY A 478 1.66 32.76 -33.48
CA GLY A 478 0.64 31.72 -33.70
C GLY A 478 -0.47 32.10 -34.69
N TRP A 479 -0.35 33.24 -35.39
CA TRP A 479 -1.27 33.67 -36.45
C TRP A 479 -0.53 33.91 -37.76
N LEU A 480 -1.16 33.54 -38.88
CA LEU A 480 -0.62 33.68 -40.24
C LEU A 480 -1.46 34.68 -41.06
N LYS A 481 -0.86 35.30 -42.09
CA LYS A 481 -1.53 36.25 -42.97
C LYS A 481 -2.25 35.53 -44.12
N CYS A 482 -3.42 36.03 -44.50
CA CYS A 482 -4.13 35.59 -45.71
C CYS A 482 -3.58 36.35 -46.93
N ASN A 483 -2.39 35.97 -47.39
CA ASN A 483 -1.63 36.64 -48.45
C ASN A 483 -1.15 35.71 -49.57
N GLY A 484 -1.83 34.57 -49.78
CA GLY A 484 -1.41 33.57 -50.77
C GLY A 484 -0.22 32.70 -50.34
N ALA A 485 0.20 32.78 -49.07
CA ALA A 485 1.39 32.07 -48.60
C ALA A 485 1.09 30.57 -48.35
N PRO A 486 2.01 29.66 -48.74
CA PRO A 486 1.96 28.26 -48.33
C PRO A 486 2.29 28.11 -46.84
N PHE A 487 1.83 27.01 -46.24
CA PHE A 487 2.15 26.62 -44.86
C PHE A 487 2.45 25.11 -44.77
N SER A 488 3.22 24.69 -43.76
CA SER A 488 3.50 23.27 -43.53
C SER A 488 2.30 22.57 -42.90
N ALA A 489 1.90 21.42 -43.47
CA ALA A 489 0.88 20.55 -42.89
C ALA A 489 1.40 19.79 -41.66
N GLU A 490 2.73 19.60 -41.53
CA GLU A 490 3.35 19.06 -40.32
C GLU A 490 3.30 20.07 -39.16
N GLU A 491 3.54 21.35 -39.42
CA GLU A 491 3.53 22.43 -38.43
C GLU A 491 2.09 22.84 -38.04
N TYR A 492 1.18 22.89 -39.02
CA TYR A 492 -0.20 23.36 -38.86
C TYR A 492 -1.25 22.33 -39.36
N PRO A 493 -1.30 21.11 -38.80
CA PRO A 493 -2.16 20.02 -39.30
C PRO A 493 -3.67 20.30 -39.17
N LYS A 494 -4.07 21.21 -38.28
CA LYS A 494 -5.47 21.67 -38.18
C LYS A 494 -5.82 22.67 -39.27
N LEU A 495 -4.89 23.54 -39.64
CA LEU A 495 -5.07 24.50 -40.72
C LEU A 495 -5.14 23.78 -42.08
N ALA A 496 -4.34 22.72 -42.26
CA ALA A 496 -4.39 21.85 -43.45
C ALA A 496 -5.77 21.18 -43.65
N LYS A 497 -6.53 20.90 -42.57
CA LYS A 497 -7.91 20.39 -42.69
C LYS A 497 -8.91 21.45 -43.17
N VAL A 498 -8.62 22.74 -42.93
CA VAL A 498 -9.48 23.87 -43.32
C VAL A 498 -9.11 24.40 -44.71
N TYR A 499 -7.81 24.37 -45.06
CA TYR A 499 -7.27 24.72 -46.37
C TYR A 499 -6.45 23.54 -46.94
N PRO A 500 -7.10 22.56 -47.60
CA PRO A 500 -6.45 21.32 -48.06
C PRO A 500 -5.37 21.50 -49.15
N THR A 501 -5.27 22.69 -49.73
CA THR A 501 -4.20 23.07 -50.66
C THR A 501 -2.87 23.36 -49.96
N ASN A 502 -2.86 23.45 -48.62
CA ASN A 502 -1.74 23.93 -47.80
C ASN A 502 -1.30 25.37 -48.15
N GLU A 503 -2.21 26.16 -48.72
CA GLU A 503 -2.03 27.58 -49.05
C GLU A 503 -3.17 28.39 -48.45
N LEU A 504 -2.85 29.56 -47.89
CA LEU A 504 -3.87 30.50 -47.42
C LEU A 504 -4.41 31.32 -48.57
N PRO A 505 -5.72 31.67 -48.58
CA PRO A 505 -6.27 32.56 -49.59
C PRO A 505 -5.54 33.91 -49.58
N ASP A 506 -5.33 34.51 -50.74
CA ASP A 506 -4.87 35.89 -50.84
C ASP A 506 -6.08 36.82 -50.72
N LEU A 507 -6.25 37.43 -49.55
CA LEU A 507 -7.38 38.33 -49.25
C LEU A 507 -6.98 39.80 -49.31
N ARG A 508 -5.85 40.13 -49.93
CA ARG A 508 -5.33 41.50 -50.05
C ARG A 508 -6.10 42.29 -51.10
N GLY A 509 -7.06 43.10 -50.64
CA GLY A 509 -7.95 43.90 -51.50
C GLY A 509 -9.34 43.28 -51.68
N GLU A 510 -9.51 42.03 -51.26
CA GLU A 510 -10.75 41.28 -51.44
C GLU A 510 -11.84 41.65 -50.41
N PHE A 511 -13.10 41.55 -50.85
CA PHE A 511 -14.27 41.61 -49.96
C PHE A 511 -14.83 40.19 -49.73
N ILE A 512 -14.76 39.71 -48.49
CA ILE A 512 -15.36 38.44 -48.10
C ILE A 512 -16.89 38.58 -48.11
N ARG A 513 -17.58 37.62 -48.73
CA ARG A 513 -19.04 37.48 -48.70
C ARG A 513 -19.47 36.11 -48.19
N GLY A 514 -20.74 35.98 -47.83
CA GLY A 514 -21.36 34.66 -47.63
C GLY A 514 -21.40 33.87 -48.94
N TRP A 515 -21.03 32.60 -48.85
CA TRP A 515 -21.30 31.59 -49.89
C TRP A 515 -22.82 31.35 -50.00
N ASP A 516 -23.29 30.95 -51.18
CA ASP A 516 -24.72 30.85 -51.45
C ASP A 516 -25.38 29.63 -50.79
N ASP A 517 -24.64 28.52 -50.69
CA ASP A 517 -25.07 27.23 -50.07
C ASP A 517 -26.50 26.80 -50.46
N GLY A 518 -26.84 26.96 -51.76
CA GLY A 518 -28.13 26.58 -52.33
C GLY A 518 -29.27 27.59 -52.13
N ARG A 519 -29.01 28.79 -51.59
CA ARG A 519 -30.03 29.85 -51.41
C ARG A 519 -30.54 30.44 -52.73
N GLY A 520 -29.77 30.36 -53.82
CA GLY A 520 -30.15 30.80 -55.16
C GLY A 520 -29.92 32.30 -55.44
N ILE A 521 -29.11 32.99 -54.63
CA ILE A 521 -28.75 34.40 -54.83
C ILE A 521 -27.47 34.53 -55.67
N ASP A 522 -26.53 33.60 -55.53
CA ASP A 522 -25.27 33.51 -56.29
C ASP A 522 -25.02 32.05 -56.71
N ALA A 523 -26.00 31.51 -57.44
CA ALA A 523 -26.08 30.09 -57.79
C ALA A 523 -24.92 29.64 -58.72
N GLY A 524 -24.41 28.43 -58.49
CA GLY A 524 -23.29 27.86 -59.25
C GLY A 524 -21.91 28.33 -58.82
N ARG A 525 -21.80 29.15 -57.77
CA ARG A 525 -20.53 29.60 -57.20
C ARG A 525 -19.99 28.62 -56.16
N GLU A 526 -18.70 28.33 -56.22
CA GLU A 526 -17.99 27.48 -55.25
C GLU A 526 -17.48 28.28 -54.04
N ILE A 527 -17.31 27.62 -52.90
CA ILE A 527 -16.69 28.24 -51.71
C ILE A 527 -15.23 28.63 -52.00
N LEU A 528 -14.75 29.74 -51.44
CA LEU A 528 -13.43 30.35 -51.72
C LEU A 528 -13.18 30.83 -53.17
N SER A 529 -14.16 30.76 -54.08
CA SER A 529 -14.00 31.28 -55.45
C SER A 529 -13.96 32.82 -55.51
N ALA A 530 -12.98 33.35 -56.24
CA ALA A 530 -12.85 34.78 -56.52
C ALA A 530 -13.90 35.26 -57.55
N GLN A 531 -14.24 36.55 -57.50
CA GLN A 531 -15.16 37.20 -58.45
C GLN A 531 -14.71 38.65 -58.65
N GLY A 532 -14.57 39.08 -59.90
CA GLY A 532 -14.23 40.48 -60.23
C GLY A 532 -15.34 41.46 -59.85
N ASP A 533 -15.00 42.75 -59.81
CA ASP A 533 -15.96 43.81 -59.50
C ASP A 533 -17.02 43.97 -60.59
N ALA A 534 -18.24 44.28 -60.17
CA ALA A 534 -19.37 44.50 -61.07
C ALA A 534 -20.24 45.66 -60.59
N ILE A 535 -20.72 46.46 -61.54
CA ILE A 535 -21.72 47.51 -61.31
C ILE A 535 -23.10 47.05 -61.80
N ARG A 536 -24.16 47.59 -61.19
CA ARG A 536 -25.51 47.49 -61.75
C ARG A 536 -25.61 48.32 -63.03
N ASN A 537 -26.49 47.92 -63.95
CA ASN A 537 -26.74 48.66 -65.20
C ASN A 537 -26.97 50.15 -64.94
N ILE A 538 -26.24 50.99 -65.67
CA ILE A 538 -26.47 52.44 -65.70
C ILE A 538 -27.14 52.77 -67.03
N THR A 539 -28.30 53.44 -66.97
CA THR A 539 -29.15 53.66 -68.13
C THR A 539 -29.24 55.14 -68.51
N GLY A 540 -29.46 55.40 -69.79
CA GLY A 540 -29.72 56.71 -70.36
C GLY A 540 -30.21 56.57 -71.80
N THR A 541 -30.70 57.66 -72.38
CA THR A 541 -31.20 57.67 -73.76
C THR A 541 -30.59 58.81 -74.55
N VAL A 542 -30.32 58.57 -75.83
CA VAL A 542 -29.94 59.59 -76.82
C VAL A 542 -30.86 59.40 -78.01
N GLY A 543 -31.80 60.32 -78.20
CA GLY A 543 -32.64 60.42 -79.38
C GLY A 543 -32.06 61.42 -80.38
N TRP A 544 -32.39 61.22 -81.65
CA TRP A 544 -32.00 62.10 -82.75
C TRP A 544 -33.23 62.49 -83.56
N TYR A 545 -33.28 63.73 -84.04
CA TYR A 545 -34.22 64.14 -85.08
C TYR A 545 -33.71 63.71 -86.46
N GLY A 546 -34.61 63.66 -87.45
CA GLY A 546 -34.28 63.27 -88.84
C GLY A 546 -33.32 64.23 -89.56
N ASP A 547 -33.00 65.38 -88.97
CA ASP A 547 -32.03 66.36 -89.46
C ASP A 547 -30.64 66.25 -88.78
N GLY A 548 -30.44 65.22 -87.95
CA GLY A 548 -29.14 64.91 -87.32
C GLY A 548 -28.84 65.67 -86.02
N LEU A 549 -29.78 66.43 -85.47
CA LEU A 549 -29.67 67.06 -84.14
C LEU A 549 -30.21 66.14 -83.03
N LEU A 550 -29.83 66.41 -81.77
CA LEU A 550 -30.31 65.64 -80.62
C LEU A 550 -31.77 65.98 -80.32
N SER A 551 -32.62 64.97 -80.16
CA SER A 551 -34.04 65.16 -79.84
C SER A 551 -34.35 65.03 -78.35
N ASN A 552 -33.69 64.10 -77.67
CA ASN A 552 -33.71 63.98 -76.23
C ASN A 552 -32.41 63.36 -75.73
N VAL A 553 -31.92 63.81 -74.57
CA VAL A 553 -30.76 63.21 -73.91
C VAL A 553 -31.09 63.03 -72.43
N SER A 554 -30.82 61.85 -71.87
CA SER A 554 -31.12 61.54 -70.48
C SER A 554 -30.15 60.53 -69.84
N GLY A 555 -30.19 60.43 -68.52
CA GLY A 555 -29.35 59.52 -67.75
C GLY A 555 -27.91 60.02 -67.67
N VAL A 556 -26.96 59.16 -68.04
CA VAL A 556 -25.51 59.44 -68.10
C VAL A 556 -25.05 60.14 -69.38
N PHE A 557 -25.95 60.35 -70.34
CA PHE A 557 -25.61 61.09 -71.55
C PHE A 557 -25.85 62.58 -71.34
N SER A 558 -24.98 63.40 -71.92
CA SER A 558 -25.18 64.84 -72.10
C SER A 558 -25.02 65.22 -73.57
N GLY A 559 -25.79 66.21 -74.02
CA GLY A 559 -25.86 66.60 -75.43
C GLY A 559 -25.32 68.00 -75.67
N ARG A 560 -24.72 68.20 -76.83
CA ARG A 560 -24.47 69.54 -77.38
C ARG A 560 -24.73 69.55 -78.87
N ASP A 561 -25.79 70.25 -79.27
CA ASP A 561 -26.02 70.64 -80.65
C ASP A 561 -25.16 71.85 -81.02
N ARG A 562 -24.64 71.88 -82.26
CA ARG A 562 -24.05 73.07 -82.86
C ARG A 562 -24.53 73.23 -84.30
N VAL A 563 -25.05 74.40 -84.60
CA VAL A 563 -25.34 74.85 -85.97
C VAL A 563 -24.25 75.87 -86.32
N ASN A 564 -23.24 75.42 -87.07
CA ASN A 564 -22.23 76.33 -87.61
C ASN A 564 -22.73 76.88 -88.96
N GLN A 565 -23.05 78.18 -89.00
CA GLN A 565 -23.28 78.87 -90.26
C GLN A 565 -21.93 79.06 -90.98
N ARG A 566 -21.60 78.13 -91.89
CA ARG A 566 -20.43 78.25 -92.76
C ARG A 566 -20.80 79.07 -93.99
N THR A 567 -20.60 80.40 -93.94
CA THR A 567 -20.74 81.25 -95.13
C THR A 567 -19.62 80.92 -96.13
N VAL A 568 -19.94 80.14 -97.17
CA VAL A 568 -19.08 79.92 -98.33
C VAL A 568 -19.47 80.91 -99.42
N ALA A 569 -18.56 81.81 -99.80
CA ALA A 569 -18.81 82.79 -100.84
C ALA A 569 -18.47 82.24 -102.24
N THR A 570 -19.43 81.57 -102.87
CA THR A 570 -19.42 81.26 -104.32
C THR A 570 -20.81 81.33 -104.92
N ASP A 571 -20.87 81.63 -106.21
CA ASP A 571 -22.06 82.00 -106.98
C ASP A 571 -23.06 80.84 -107.20
N SER A 572 -23.87 80.54 -106.18
CA SER A 572 -25.23 79.98 -106.23
C SER A 572 -25.71 79.63 -104.82
N THR A 573 -26.99 79.88 -104.52
CA THR A 573 -27.54 79.71 -103.16
C THR A 573 -27.61 78.24 -102.71
N VAL A 574 -26.60 77.79 -101.97
CA VAL A 574 -26.61 76.51 -101.25
C VAL A 574 -26.49 76.77 -99.75
N ASP A 575 -27.57 76.55 -99.01
CA ASP A 575 -27.58 76.67 -97.56
C ASP A 575 -26.85 75.47 -96.91
N THR A 576 -25.52 75.55 -96.83
CA THR A 576 -24.66 74.50 -96.24
C THR A 576 -24.60 74.58 -94.71
N ASN A 577 -25.78 74.57 -94.07
CA ASN A 577 -25.92 74.46 -92.63
C ASN A 577 -25.46 73.07 -92.15
N LEU A 578 -24.16 72.92 -91.91
CA LEU A 578 -23.54 71.73 -91.33
C LEU A 578 -23.95 71.60 -89.85
N LYS A 579 -25.07 70.90 -89.63
CA LYS A 579 -25.54 70.46 -88.33
C LYS A 579 -24.69 69.30 -87.85
N TYR A 580 -24.19 69.39 -86.63
CA TYR A 580 -23.58 68.25 -85.94
C TYR A 580 -23.94 68.29 -84.47
N ALA A 581 -24.19 67.10 -83.95
CA ALA A 581 -24.54 66.84 -82.57
C ALA A 581 -23.50 65.91 -81.96
N SER A 582 -23.19 66.13 -80.69
CA SER A 582 -22.31 65.25 -79.92
C SER A 582 -23.01 64.85 -78.63
N ALA A 583 -23.18 63.54 -78.46
CA ALA A 583 -23.58 62.93 -77.20
C ALA A 583 -22.33 62.46 -76.45
N TYR A 584 -22.15 62.92 -75.22
CA TYR A 584 -21.06 62.53 -74.34
C TYR A 584 -21.61 61.61 -73.26
N PHE A 585 -21.01 60.42 -73.10
CA PHE A 585 -21.25 59.55 -71.97
C PHE A 585 -20.40 59.99 -70.78
N ASP A 586 -21.03 60.25 -69.64
CA ASP A 586 -20.34 60.55 -68.39
C ASP A 586 -21.06 59.88 -67.21
N ALA A 587 -20.51 58.74 -66.77
CA ALA A 587 -21.01 58.00 -65.61
C ALA A 587 -20.88 58.78 -64.29
N SER A 588 -19.94 59.73 -64.18
CA SER A 588 -19.70 60.51 -62.96
C SER A 588 -20.91 61.37 -62.57
N THR A 589 -21.78 61.68 -63.54
CA THR A 589 -23.05 62.40 -63.33
C THR A 589 -24.11 61.61 -62.56
N LYS A 590 -23.93 60.30 -62.36
CA LYS A 590 -24.88 59.40 -61.65
C LYS A 590 -24.24 58.57 -60.54
N VAL A 591 -22.95 58.23 -60.65
CA VAL A 591 -22.22 57.44 -59.64
C VAL A 591 -20.81 57.99 -59.45
N PRO A 592 -20.21 57.93 -58.25
CA PRO A 592 -18.79 58.20 -58.09
C PRO A 592 -17.96 57.23 -58.94
N THR A 593 -16.95 57.75 -59.66
CA THR A 593 -16.08 56.97 -60.54
C THR A 593 -14.66 56.86 -60.00
N ALA A 594 -14.06 55.68 -60.11
CA ALA A 594 -12.66 55.39 -59.82
C ALA A 594 -12.15 54.30 -60.79
N THR A 595 -10.86 53.96 -60.73
CA THR A 595 -10.25 52.88 -61.54
C THR A 595 -10.79 51.48 -61.21
N GLU A 596 -11.44 51.32 -60.06
CA GLU A 596 -11.96 50.07 -59.50
C GLU A 596 -13.32 50.37 -58.84
N ASN A 597 -14.35 49.55 -59.06
CA ASN A 597 -15.63 49.72 -58.39
C ASN A 597 -15.62 49.11 -56.98
N ARG A 598 -15.58 49.97 -55.96
CA ARG A 598 -15.58 49.56 -54.54
C ARG A 598 -16.41 50.47 -53.63
N PRO A 599 -17.02 49.93 -52.57
CA PRO A 599 -17.56 50.75 -51.49
C PRO A 599 -16.42 51.43 -50.70
N ARG A 600 -16.77 52.49 -49.95
CA ARG A 600 -15.84 53.07 -48.96
C ARG A 600 -15.42 51.99 -47.95
N ASN A 601 -14.12 51.87 -47.71
CA ASN A 601 -13.54 50.82 -46.87
C ASN A 601 -12.32 51.33 -46.09
N ILE A 602 -11.85 50.53 -45.14
CA ILE A 602 -10.60 50.71 -44.38
C ILE A 602 -9.82 49.39 -44.52
N ALA A 603 -8.54 49.46 -44.85
CA ALA A 603 -7.70 48.29 -44.99
C ALA A 603 -7.30 47.72 -43.61
N PHE A 604 -7.57 46.44 -43.40
CA PHE A 604 -7.05 45.61 -42.32
C PHE A 604 -6.28 44.43 -42.93
N ASN A 605 -5.33 43.84 -42.21
CA ASN A 605 -4.79 42.54 -42.62
C ASN A 605 -5.80 41.45 -42.25
N PHE A 606 -6.07 40.52 -43.15
CA PHE A 606 -6.73 39.27 -42.76
C PHE A 606 -5.70 38.29 -42.23
N ILE A 607 -5.96 37.74 -41.04
CA ILE A 607 -5.11 36.74 -40.39
C ILE A 607 -5.95 35.53 -39.97
N VAL A 608 -5.31 34.37 -39.86
CA VAL A 608 -5.91 33.12 -39.33
C VAL A 608 -5.11 32.61 -38.14
N ARG A 609 -5.78 31.98 -37.18
CA ARG A 609 -5.09 31.22 -36.13
C ARG A 609 -4.52 29.94 -36.74
N ALA A 610 -3.27 29.63 -36.44
CA ALA A 610 -2.54 28.57 -37.11
C ALA A 610 -2.68 27.18 -36.44
N ALA A 611 -2.93 27.13 -35.12
CA ALA A 611 -3.03 25.90 -34.31
C ALA A 611 -4.24 25.90 -33.36
#